data_AF-A0A7I8VFM2-F1
#
_entry.id   AF-A0A7I8VFM2-F1
#
_cell.length_a   1.000
_cell.length_b   1.000
_cell.length_c   1.000
_cell.angle_alpha   90.00
_cell.angle_beta   90.00
_cell.angle_gamma   90.00
#
_symmetry.space_group_name_H-M   'P 1'
#
loop_
_entity.id
_entity.type
_entity.pdbx_description
1 polymer ?
#
loop_
_entity_poly.entity_id
_entity_poly.type
_entity_poly.pdbx_seq_one_letter_code
_entity_poly.pdbx_strand_id
1 'polypeptide(L)'
;MAFFGVNHLGYQDHIQEHVRLPDVHSPQYVFRSGKYRDPEYKMPPIVDRNELPQPSLIPRNQTSGYGAGPMGSYKELMRLRHKHVRVPQEPIDVYRRPCVNSHWTAEFRKDEPLQEREAWTKTARFVHKNSEMTKFVDEMAMTNRLFSMF
;
A
#
# COMPACT_ATOMS: atom_id res chain seq x y z
N MET A 1 11.23 25.98 10.89
CA MET A 1 9.85 25.48 10.69
C MET A 1 9.34 26.12 9.41
N ALA A 2 9.03 25.35 8.38
CA ALA A 2 8.50 25.90 7.13
C ALA A 2 6.99 26.10 7.28
N PHE A 3 6.56 27.35 7.25
CA PHE A 3 5.17 27.74 7.23
C PHE A 3 4.67 27.59 5.79
N PHE A 4 3.61 26.81 5.55
CA PHE A 4 2.96 26.60 4.24
C PHE A 4 3.76 25.89 3.15
N GLY A 5 4.72 25.02 3.51
CA GLY A 5 5.46 24.22 2.52
C GLY A 5 6.43 25.03 1.66
N VAL A 6 6.58 26.33 1.90
CA VAL A 6 7.58 27.17 1.24
C VAL A 6 8.89 27.08 2.00
N ASN A 7 9.90 26.49 1.36
CA ASN A 7 11.26 26.39 1.87
C ASN A 7 12.19 27.29 1.05
N HIS A 8 13.43 27.48 1.50
CA HIS A 8 14.49 28.16 0.73
C HIS A 8 14.78 27.47 -0.62
N LEU A 9 14.29 26.24 -0.80
CA LEU A 9 14.38 25.42 -2.02
C LEU A 9 13.12 25.51 -2.90
N GLY A 10 12.19 26.40 -2.57
CA GLY A 10 10.89 26.53 -3.24
C GLY A 10 9.75 25.84 -2.49
N TYR A 11 8.59 25.78 -3.14
CA TYR A 11 7.39 25.11 -2.62
C TYR A 11 7.55 23.60 -2.68
N GLN A 12 7.34 22.93 -1.54
CA GLN A 12 7.31 21.47 -1.43
C GLN A 12 5.85 21.01 -1.32
N ASP A 13 5.38 20.30 -2.34
CA ASP A 13 4.08 19.63 -2.31
C ASP A 13 4.04 18.63 -1.14
N HIS A 14 2.94 18.65 -0.38
CA HIS A 14 2.74 17.68 0.68
C HIS A 14 2.27 16.33 0.14
N ILE A 15 2.62 15.23 0.82
CA ILE A 15 2.20 13.86 0.47
C ILE A 15 0.66 13.75 0.33
N GLN A 16 -0.08 14.51 1.14
CA GLN A 16 -1.55 14.56 1.09
C GLN A 16 -2.10 15.06 -0.24
N GLU A 17 -1.36 15.89 -0.98
CA GLU A 17 -1.78 16.43 -2.27
C GLU A 17 -1.74 15.40 -3.39
N HIS A 18 -1.07 14.27 -3.15
CA HIS A 18 -0.95 13.19 -4.14
C HIS A 18 -1.96 12.09 -3.89
N VAL A 19 -2.83 12.19 -2.88
CA VAL A 19 -3.87 11.19 -2.63
C VAL A 19 -4.89 11.21 -3.78
N ARG A 20 -5.23 10.05 -4.34
CA ARG A 20 -6.20 9.93 -5.45
C ARG A 20 -7.59 10.37 -5.06
N LEU A 21 -8.04 9.92 -3.90
CA LEU A 21 -9.34 10.23 -3.31
C LEU A 21 -9.09 10.93 -1.97
N PRO A 22 -8.78 12.24 -2.00
CA PRO A 22 -8.60 12.98 -0.77
C PRO A 22 -9.91 13.03 0.01
N ASP A 23 -9.81 13.06 1.33
CA ASP A 23 -10.97 13.26 2.18
C ASP A 23 -11.67 14.56 1.79
N VAL A 24 -13.00 14.48 1.60
CA VAL A 24 -13.87 15.60 1.25
C VAL A 24 -13.73 16.72 2.28
N HIS A 25 -13.37 16.36 3.52
CA HIS A 25 -13.19 17.30 4.61
C HIS A 25 -11.77 17.84 4.79
N SER A 26 -10.80 17.36 4.01
CA SER A 26 -9.41 17.82 4.13
C SER A 26 -9.28 19.28 3.65
N PRO A 27 -8.62 20.18 4.41
CA PRO A 27 -8.49 21.58 4.02
C PRO A 27 -7.97 21.75 2.59
N GLN A 28 -7.01 20.91 2.19
CA GLN A 28 -6.41 20.94 0.86
C GLN A 28 -7.42 20.61 -0.26
N TYR A 29 -8.30 19.63 -0.07
CA TYR A 29 -9.36 19.32 -1.02
C TYR A 29 -10.34 20.48 -1.16
N VAL A 30 -10.70 21.12 -0.04
CA VAL A 30 -11.64 22.26 -0.01
C VAL A 30 -11.09 23.45 -0.79
N PHE A 31 -9.80 23.77 -0.60
CA PHE A 31 -9.14 24.85 -1.32
C PHE A 31 -8.98 24.53 -2.82
N ARG A 32 -8.57 23.30 -3.17
CA ARG A 32 -8.40 22.88 -4.59
C ARG A 32 -9.73 22.76 -5.35
N SER A 33 -10.79 22.29 -4.68
CA SER A 33 -12.10 22.07 -5.31
C SER A 33 -12.95 23.35 -5.38
N GLY A 34 -12.53 24.44 -4.75
CA GLY A 34 -13.30 25.69 -4.67
C GLY A 34 -14.44 25.66 -3.64
N LYS A 35 -14.64 24.54 -2.95
CA LYS A 35 -15.71 24.32 -1.96
C LYS A 35 -15.64 25.23 -0.73
N TYR A 36 -14.49 25.89 -0.49
CA TYR A 36 -14.38 26.89 0.59
C TYR A 36 -15.32 28.09 0.40
N ARG A 37 -15.84 28.30 -0.82
CA ARG A 37 -16.79 29.35 -1.14
C ARG A 37 -18.24 28.95 -0.90
N ASP A 38 -18.51 27.66 -0.68
CA ASP A 38 -19.85 27.14 -0.52
C ASP A 38 -20.33 27.35 0.93
N PRO A 39 -21.46 28.06 1.17
CA PRO A 39 -21.95 28.33 2.51
C PRO A 39 -22.45 27.08 3.26
N GLU A 40 -22.66 25.97 2.56
CA GLU A 40 -23.00 24.67 3.14
C GLU A 40 -21.78 23.92 3.71
N TYR A 41 -20.56 24.37 3.40
CA TYR A 41 -19.34 23.69 3.81
C TYR A 41 -19.04 23.92 5.29
N LYS A 42 -19.41 22.95 6.14
CA LYS A 42 -19.17 22.96 7.58
C LYS A 42 -17.92 22.15 7.94
N MET A 43 -17.28 22.50 9.05
CA MET A 43 -16.22 21.67 9.64
C MET A 43 -16.76 20.25 9.92
N PRO A 44 -15.93 19.21 9.74
CA PRO A 44 -16.35 17.85 10.07
C PRO A 44 -16.75 17.79 11.56
N PRO A 45 -17.85 17.11 11.90
CA PRO A 45 -18.24 16.94 13.29
C PRO A 45 -17.14 16.17 14.03
N ILE A 46 -16.93 16.52 15.30
CA ILE A 46 -16.09 15.72 16.20
C ILE A 46 -16.85 14.41 16.44
N VAL A 47 -16.39 13.33 15.82
CA VAL A 47 -16.98 12.00 15.94
C VAL A 47 -16.62 11.41 17.30
N ASP A 48 -17.61 11.01 18.07
CA ASP A 48 -17.38 10.34 19.35
C ASP A 48 -16.74 8.96 19.12
N ARG A 49 -15.86 8.52 20.03
CA ARG A 49 -15.15 7.24 19.90
C ARG A 49 -16.09 6.04 19.72
N ASN A 50 -17.32 6.14 20.24
CA ASN A 50 -18.34 5.10 20.16
C ASN A 50 -18.98 4.97 18.77
N GLU A 51 -18.86 6.01 17.93
CA GLU A 51 -19.37 6.04 16.55
C GLU A 51 -18.36 5.47 15.55
N LEU A 52 -17.13 5.16 15.99
CA LEU A 52 -16.14 4.51 15.16
C LEU A 52 -16.54 3.05 14.87
N PRO A 53 -16.20 2.51 13.69
CA PRO A 53 -16.55 1.15 13.33
C PRO A 53 -15.99 0.15 14.33
N GLN A 54 -16.87 -0.66 14.90
CA GLN A 54 -16.47 -1.79 15.73
C GLN A 54 -15.62 -2.78 14.90
N PRO A 55 -14.66 -3.47 15.53
CA PRO A 55 -13.87 -4.48 14.84
C PRO A 55 -14.80 -5.54 14.24
N SER A 56 -14.60 -5.85 12.96
CA SER A 56 -15.38 -6.88 12.27
C SER A 56 -15.08 -8.25 12.87
N LEU A 57 -16.13 -9.02 13.22
CA LEU A 57 -15.99 -10.38 13.73
C LEU A 57 -15.24 -11.31 12.75
N ILE A 58 -15.44 -11.09 11.45
CA ILE A 58 -14.73 -11.77 10.37
C ILE A 58 -13.73 -10.77 9.77
N PRO A 59 -12.41 -11.00 9.92
CA PRO A 59 -11.40 -10.14 9.31
C PRO A 59 -11.48 -10.25 7.79
N ARG A 60 -11.81 -9.15 7.11
CA ARG A 60 -11.68 -9.05 5.64
C ARG A 60 -10.22 -8.93 5.21
N ASN A 61 -9.43 -8.21 5.99
CA ASN A 61 -8.01 -7.90 5.81
C ASN A 61 -7.23 -7.91 7.15
N GLN A 62 -5.90 -7.92 7.11
CA GLN A 62 -5.05 -7.92 8.32
C GLN A 62 -5.36 -6.78 9.29
N THR A 63 -5.69 -5.59 8.80
CA THR A 63 -6.09 -4.44 9.64
C THR A 63 -7.47 -4.64 10.29
N SER A 64 -8.44 -5.21 9.55
CA SER A 64 -9.82 -5.38 10.02
C SER A 64 -9.97 -6.32 11.22
N GLY A 65 -9.06 -7.28 11.38
CA GLY A 65 -9.01 -8.15 12.57
C GLY A 65 -8.59 -7.42 13.85
N TYR A 66 -8.06 -6.19 13.74
CA TYR A 66 -7.62 -5.37 14.87
C TYR A 66 -8.43 -4.07 15.04
N GLY A 67 -9.49 -3.87 14.25
CA GLY A 67 -10.34 -2.66 14.24
C GLY A 67 -10.33 -1.91 12.91
N ALA A 68 -10.83 -0.68 12.91
CA ALA A 68 -10.97 0.17 11.72
C ALA A 68 -9.63 0.74 11.19
N GLY A 69 -8.50 0.13 11.53
CA GLY A 69 -7.15 0.64 11.26
C GLY A 69 -6.73 1.77 12.21
N PRO A 70 -5.64 2.50 11.90
CA PRO A 70 -5.12 3.52 12.78
C PRO A 70 -5.94 4.82 12.81
N MET A 71 -6.76 5.13 11.79
CA MET A 71 -7.66 6.31 11.73
C MET A 71 -7.01 7.63 12.21
N GLY A 72 -5.76 7.89 11.80
CA GLY A 72 -5.02 9.08 12.22
C GLY A 72 -4.43 9.04 13.64
N SER A 73 -4.73 8.01 14.44
CA SER A 73 -4.14 7.79 15.77
C SER A 73 -2.72 7.22 15.66
N TYR A 74 -1.75 7.99 16.13
CA TYR A 74 -0.34 7.59 16.20
C TYR A 74 -0.13 6.36 17.10
N LYS A 75 -0.84 6.29 18.23
CA LYS A 75 -0.70 5.19 19.20
C LYS A 75 -1.15 3.85 18.61
N GLU A 76 -2.25 3.87 17.85
CA GLU A 76 -2.73 2.70 17.12
C GLU A 76 -1.80 2.31 15.98
N LEU A 77 -1.30 3.29 15.22
CA LEU A 77 -0.31 3.04 14.16
C LEU A 77 0.94 2.34 14.71
N MET A 78 1.45 2.79 15.86
CA MET A 78 2.60 2.17 16.51
C MET A 78 2.31 0.75 17.00
N ARG A 79 1.12 0.52 17.58
CA ARG A 79 0.68 -0.82 17.99
C ARG A 79 0.60 -1.78 16.80
N LEU A 80 -0.02 -1.36 15.69
CA LEU A 80 -0.16 -2.17 14.48
C LEU A 80 1.21 -2.49 13.86
N ARG A 81 2.11 -1.49 13.83
CA ARG A 81 3.48 -1.67 13.36
C ARG A 81 4.25 -2.70 14.18
N HIS A 82 4.13 -2.64 15.51
CA HIS A 82 4.79 -3.59 16.41
C HIS A 82 4.26 -5.02 16.23
N LYS A 83 2.98 -5.15 15.87
CA LYS A 83 2.36 -6.44 15.53
C LYS A 83 2.60 -6.90 14.09
N HIS A 84 3.44 -6.19 13.34
CA HIS A 84 3.71 -6.46 11.91
C HIS A 84 2.45 -6.50 11.02
N VAL A 85 1.37 -5.83 11.44
CA VAL A 85 0.15 -5.71 10.64
C VAL A 85 0.43 -4.78 9.46
N ARG A 86 0.22 -5.28 8.24
CA ARG A 86 0.43 -4.49 7.02
C ARG A 86 -0.84 -3.77 6.60
N VAL A 87 -0.66 -2.63 5.94
CA VAL A 87 -1.76 -1.90 5.31
C VAL A 87 -2.20 -2.72 4.09
N PRO A 88 -3.51 -2.99 3.94
CA PRO A 88 -4.01 -3.81 2.83
C PRO A 88 -4.02 -3.07 1.48
N GLN A 89 -4.02 -1.73 1.50
CA GLN A 89 -3.96 -0.91 0.30
C GLN A 89 -2.51 -0.61 -0.07
N GLU A 90 -2.21 -0.69 -1.37
CA GLU A 90 -0.89 -0.36 -1.90
C GLU A 90 -0.77 1.15 -2.22
N PRO A 91 0.46 1.69 -2.27
CA PRO A 91 0.67 3.09 -2.59
C PRO A 91 0.05 3.55 -3.91
N ILE A 92 -0.01 2.68 -4.93
CA ILE A 92 -0.59 3.01 -6.25
C ILE A 92 -2.11 3.19 -6.20
N ASP A 93 -2.81 2.53 -5.27
CA ASP A 93 -4.26 2.70 -5.09
C ASP A 93 -4.57 3.98 -4.31
N VAL A 94 -3.68 4.35 -3.38
CA VAL A 94 -3.85 5.50 -2.49
C VAL A 94 -3.40 6.80 -3.17
N TYR A 95 -2.28 6.78 -3.90
CA TYR A 95 -1.65 7.96 -4.46
C TYR A 95 -1.72 7.99 -5.99
N ARG A 96 -1.84 9.19 -6.55
CA ARG A 96 -1.86 9.45 -7.99
C ARG A 96 -0.47 9.31 -8.61
N ARG A 97 0.57 9.65 -7.83
CA ARG A 97 1.98 9.56 -8.20
C ARG A 97 2.79 9.01 -7.02
N PRO A 98 3.94 8.36 -7.24
CA PRO A 98 4.80 7.93 -6.15
C PRO A 98 5.28 9.14 -5.32
N CYS A 99 4.94 9.17 -4.04
CA CYS A 99 5.32 10.25 -3.13
C CYS A 99 6.81 10.20 -2.71
N VAL A 100 7.44 9.03 -2.85
CA VAL A 100 8.84 8.80 -2.51
C VAL A 100 9.49 7.90 -3.56
N ASN A 101 10.82 7.97 -3.69
CA ASN A 101 11.56 7.23 -4.70
C ASN A 101 11.39 5.71 -4.59
N SER A 102 11.26 5.18 -3.37
CA SER A 102 11.02 3.74 -3.16
C SER A 102 9.64 3.27 -3.65
N HIS A 103 8.67 4.16 -3.80
CA HIS A 103 7.35 3.80 -4.33
C HIS A 103 7.38 3.55 -5.85
N TRP A 104 8.37 4.07 -6.58
CA TRP A 104 8.51 3.79 -8.01
C TRP A 104 8.64 2.31 -8.32
N THR A 105 9.33 1.55 -7.46
CA THR A 105 9.44 0.10 -7.62
C THR A 105 8.08 -0.60 -7.46
N ALA A 106 7.19 -0.04 -6.64
CA ALA A 106 5.86 -0.58 -6.39
C ALA A 106 4.83 -0.21 -7.47
N GLU A 107 5.21 0.61 -8.46
CA GLU A 107 4.34 0.96 -9.59
C GLU A 107 4.16 -0.22 -10.57
N PHE A 108 5.09 -1.16 -10.57
CA PHE A 108 5.03 -2.35 -11.41
C PHE A 108 4.56 -3.54 -10.57
N ARG A 109 3.25 -3.82 -10.62
CA ARG A 109 2.66 -4.97 -9.92
C ARG A 109 3.00 -6.27 -10.65
N LYS A 110 3.20 -7.34 -9.88
CA LYS A 110 3.33 -8.70 -10.44
C LYS A 110 2.01 -9.20 -11.04
N ASP A 111 0.90 -8.82 -10.40
CA ASP A 111 -0.44 -9.29 -10.75
C ASP A 111 -1.16 -8.37 -11.74
N GLU A 112 -0.55 -7.25 -12.14
CA GLU A 112 -1.06 -6.47 -13.26
C GLU A 112 -0.92 -7.27 -14.56
N PRO A 113 -1.90 -7.17 -15.49
CA PRO A 113 -1.82 -7.80 -16.79
C PRO A 113 -0.79 -7.06 -17.66
N LEU A 114 0.49 -7.17 -17.31
CA LEU A 114 1.61 -6.58 -18.04
C LEU A 114 1.63 -7.07 -19.49
N GLN A 115 1.15 -8.30 -19.73
CA GLN A 115 1.00 -8.85 -21.08
C GLN A 115 0.00 -8.07 -21.94
N GLU A 116 -1.07 -7.52 -21.34
CA GLU A 116 -2.07 -6.72 -22.05
C GLU A 116 -1.61 -5.28 -22.20
N ARG A 117 -1.05 -4.71 -21.13
CA ARG A 117 -0.60 -3.30 -21.11
C ARG A 117 0.65 -3.06 -21.96
N GLU A 118 1.60 -4.00 -21.92
CA GLU A 118 2.94 -3.86 -22.50
C GLU A 118 3.34 -5.14 -23.24
N ALA A 119 2.55 -5.53 -24.25
CA ALA A 119 2.76 -6.75 -25.02
C ALA A 119 4.17 -6.87 -25.64
N TRP A 120 4.82 -5.74 -25.93
CA TRP A 120 6.19 -5.67 -26.47
C TRP A 120 7.25 -6.22 -25.50
N THR A 121 6.97 -6.26 -24.20
CA THR A 121 7.88 -6.83 -23.19
C THR A 121 7.93 -8.35 -23.22
N LYS A 122 6.95 -8.98 -23.89
CA LYS A 122 6.80 -10.44 -23.94
C LYS A 122 7.83 -11.05 -24.88
N THR A 123 8.79 -11.74 -24.30
CA THR A 123 9.72 -12.61 -25.01
C THR A 123 9.48 -14.07 -24.59
N ALA A 124 9.64 -15.01 -25.51
CA ALA A 124 9.58 -16.43 -25.17
C ALA A 124 10.76 -16.75 -24.23
N ARG A 125 10.46 -17.09 -22.97
CA ARG A 125 11.47 -17.47 -21.98
C ARG A 125 11.44 -18.97 -21.76
N PHE A 126 12.60 -19.60 -21.84
CA PHE A 126 12.81 -20.98 -21.43
C PHE A 126 13.28 -20.97 -19.98
N VAL A 127 12.33 -21.02 -19.05
CA VAL A 127 12.66 -21.11 -17.62
C VAL A 127 13.32 -22.46 -17.37
N HIS A 128 14.39 -22.48 -16.58
CA HIS A 128 14.98 -23.72 -16.12
C HIS A 128 13.91 -24.53 -15.38
N LYS A 129 13.66 -25.76 -15.84
CA LYS A 129 12.78 -26.72 -15.18
C LYS A 129 13.62 -27.93 -14.84
N ASN A 130 13.63 -28.30 -13.57
CA ASN A 130 14.32 -29.51 -13.13
C ASN A 130 13.70 -30.72 -13.85
N SER A 131 14.56 -31.58 -14.39
CA SER A 131 14.13 -32.85 -14.99
C SER A 131 13.57 -33.77 -13.89
N GLU A 132 12.76 -34.76 -14.27
CA GLU A 132 12.26 -35.77 -13.31
C GLU A 132 13.42 -36.50 -12.60
N MET A 133 14.54 -36.73 -13.30
CA MET A 133 15.75 -37.30 -12.71
C MET A 133 16.38 -36.37 -11.66
N THR A 134 16.44 -35.07 -11.96
CA THR A 134 16.95 -34.06 -11.02
C THR A 134 16.08 -33.99 -9.77
N LYS A 135 14.75 -33.99 -9.92
CA LYS A 135 13.82 -34.03 -8.79
C LYS A 135 13.98 -35.30 -7.96
N PHE A 136 14.10 -36.46 -8.61
CA PHE A 136 14.33 -37.74 -7.94
C PHE A 136 15.62 -37.74 -7.13
N VAL A 137 16.69 -37.18 -7.68
CA VAL A 137 17.97 -37.05 -6.98
C VAL A 137 17.84 -36.10 -5.80
N ASP A 138 17.17 -34.95 -5.95
CA ASP A 138 16.93 -34.02 -4.84
C ASP A 138 16.13 -34.71 -3.71
N GLU A 139 15.12 -35.53 -4.06
CA GLU A 139 14.33 -36.33 -3.11
C GLU A 139 15.16 -37.40 -2.40
N MET A 140 15.99 -38.14 -3.14
CA MET A 140 16.86 -39.18 -2.57
C MET A 140 17.98 -38.59 -1.72
N ALA A 141 18.54 -37.43 -2.10
CA ALA A 141 19.53 -36.71 -1.31
C ALA A 141 18.94 -36.17 0.01
N MET A 142 17.68 -35.74 0.01
CA MET A 142 16.99 -35.32 1.24
C MET A 142 16.68 -36.48 2.19
N THR A 143 16.29 -37.64 1.64
CA THR A 143 15.82 -38.78 2.44
C THR A 143 16.93 -39.75 2.86
N ASN A 144 17.97 -39.88 2.05
CA ASN A 144 19.06 -40.84 2.26
C ASN A 144 20.42 -40.14 2.29
N ARG A 145 21.02 -40.04 3.49
CA ARG A 145 22.35 -39.44 3.69
C ARG A 145 23.50 -40.17 2.98
N LEU A 146 23.30 -41.44 2.60
CA LEU A 146 24.30 -42.24 1.90
C LEU A 146 24.12 -42.22 0.37
N PHE A 147 23.07 -41.57 -0.12
CA PHE A 147 22.84 -41.43 -1.54
C PHE A 147 23.77 -40.37 -2.12
N SER A 148 24.62 -40.77 -3.07
CA SER A 148 25.45 -39.89 -3.88
C SER A 148 25.19 -40.19 -5.35
N MET A 149 25.04 -39.15 -6.17
CA MET A 149 25.12 -39.31 -7.62
C MET A 149 26.61 -39.29 -7.98
N PHE A 150 27.21 -40.48 -7.94
CA PHE A 150 28.66 -40.78 -7.97
C PHE A 150 29.40 -40.45 -6.67
#